data_AF-A0A5A9NVP5-F1
#
_entry.id   AF-A0A5A9NVP5-F1
#
_cell.length_a   1.000
_cell.length_b   1.000
_cell.length_c   1.000
_cell.angle_alpha   90.00
_cell.angle_beta   90.00
_cell.angle_gamma   90.00
#
_symmetry.space_group_name_H-M   'P 1'
#
loop_
_entity.id
_entity.type
_entity.pdbx_description
1 polymer ?
#
loop_
_entity_poly.entity_id
_entity_poly.type
_entity_poly.pdbx_seq_one_letter_code
_entity_poly.pdbx_strand_id
1 'polypeptide(L)'
;MASSVSGTEEVRVSTLTPLKLVGLVCIFLALCLDVGAVLSPAWVTAEEQYHLSLWESCWKPAASPTWRCTSTLGTDWQIATLALLLGGAFLILLSFLVALVSVCIRSRRHFYRPVAVMLFAAVVLQACCLVLYPIKFIETISLRIYHEFNWGYGLAWGATIFSFGGGILCCLNPKNYEEYY
;
A
#
# COMPACT_ATOMS: atom_id res chain seq x y z
N MET A 1 20.12 58.03 -21.36
CA MET A 1 20.55 56.67 -21.74
C MET A 1 20.74 55.89 -20.46
N ALA A 2 19.80 55.00 -20.13
CA ALA A 2 19.91 54.10 -18.99
C ALA A 2 19.82 52.68 -19.54
N SER A 3 20.90 51.92 -19.43
CA SER A 3 20.94 50.49 -19.67
C SER A 3 21.64 49.84 -18.49
N SER A 4 20.86 49.48 -17.48
CA SER A 4 21.27 48.50 -16.48
C SER A 4 20.32 47.32 -16.61
N VAL A 5 20.76 46.34 -17.39
CA VAL A 5 20.26 44.96 -17.34
C VAL A 5 20.45 44.48 -15.90
N SER A 6 19.38 44.56 -15.10
CA SER A 6 19.32 43.86 -13.82
C SER A 6 18.86 42.45 -14.13
N GLY A 7 19.80 41.50 -14.04
CA GLY A 7 19.54 40.09 -14.18
C GLY A 7 18.36 39.70 -13.29
N THR A 8 17.29 39.25 -13.94
CA THR A 8 16.35 38.34 -13.31
C THR A 8 17.17 37.10 -12.95
N GLU A 9 17.60 37.03 -11.69
CA GLU A 9 17.81 35.74 -11.04
C GLU A 9 16.49 35.00 -11.16
N GLU A 10 16.34 34.26 -12.26
CA GLU A 10 15.47 33.10 -12.29
C GLU A 10 16.00 32.21 -11.18
N VAL A 11 15.39 32.38 -10.00
CA VAL A 11 15.33 31.36 -8.99
C VAL A 11 14.82 30.14 -9.74
N ARG A 12 15.75 29.29 -10.17
CA ARG A 12 15.49 27.95 -10.68
C ARG A 12 14.97 27.15 -9.50
N VAL A 13 13.77 27.51 -9.04
CA VAL A 13 12.88 26.61 -8.32
C VAL A 13 12.83 25.42 -9.24
N SER A 14 13.49 24.35 -8.83
CA SER A 14 13.40 23.08 -9.52
C SER A 14 11.92 22.77 -9.53
N THR A 15 11.26 23.00 -10.67
CA THR A 15 9.87 22.67 -10.88
C THR A 15 9.79 21.15 -10.89
N LEU A 16 9.88 20.57 -9.70
CA LEU A 16 9.35 19.25 -9.41
C LEU A 16 7.93 19.31 -9.94
N THR A 17 7.71 18.65 -11.09
CA THR A 17 6.42 18.64 -11.73
C THR A 17 5.42 18.17 -10.67
N PRO A 18 4.33 18.92 -10.41
CA PRO A 18 3.44 18.67 -9.28
C PRO A 18 2.94 17.22 -9.28
N LEU A 19 2.80 16.62 -10.46
CA LEU A 19 2.46 15.22 -10.67
C LEU A 19 3.43 14.23 -10.01
N LYS A 20 4.75 14.48 -10.04
CA LYS A 20 5.76 13.61 -9.42
C LYS A 20 5.68 13.65 -7.90
N LEU A 21 5.40 14.83 -7.34
CA LEU A 21 5.22 14.99 -5.90
C LEU A 21 3.96 14.26 -5.43
N VAL A 22 2.85 14.41 -6.16
CA VAL A 22 1.60 13.69 -5.87
C VAL A 22 1.82 12.17 -5.95
N GLY A 23 2.50 11.67 -6.99
CA GLY A 23 2.83 10.25 -7.10
C GLY A 23 3.67 9.74 -5.93
N LEU A 24 4.69 10.50 -5.49
CA LEU A 24 5.51 10.15 -4.33
C LEU A 24 4.68 10.11 -3.03
N VAL A 25 3.78 11.08 -2.84
CA VAL A 25 2.86 11.12 -1.69
C VAL A 25 1.91 9.92 -1.71
N CYS A 26 1.37 9.54 -2.87
CA CYS A 26 0.53 8.35 -2.98
C CYS A 26 1.27 7.08 -2.55
N ILE A 27 2.52 6.88 -3.01
CA ILE A 27 3.33 5.73 -2.62
C ILE A 27 3.63 5.74 -1.11
N PHE A 28 3.94 6.92 -0.54
CA PHE A 28 4.17 7.05 0.89
C PHE A 28 2.91 6.72 1.72
N LEU A 29 1.75 7.23 1.31
CA LEU A 29 0.48 6.90 1.95
C LEU A 29 0.18 5.40 1.87
N ALA A 30 0.44 4.77 0.72
CA ALA A 30 0.29 3.33 0.57
C ALA A 30 1.13 2.55 1.58
N LEU A 31 2.41 2.93 1.79
CA LEU A 31 3.27 2.30 2.79
C LEU A 31 2.73 2.44 4.21
N CYS A 32 2.29 3.64 4.59
CA CYS A 32 1.72 3.88 5.92
C CYS A 32 0.47 3.03 6.14
N LEU A 33 -0.38 2.89 5.11
CA LEU A 33 -1.58 2.07 5.16
C LEU A 33 -1.26 0.57 5.23
N ASP A 34 -0.26 0.09 4.48
CA ASP A 34 0.20 -1.29 4.56
C ASP A 34 0.75 -1.63 5.95
N VAL A 35 1.56 -0.75 6.52
CA VAL A 35 2.06 -0.92 7.90
C VAL A 35 0.88 -0.94 8.89
N GLY A 36 -0.07 -0.02 8.74
CA GLY A 36 -1.28 0.02 9.55
C GLY A 36 -2.12 -1.25 9.42
N ALA A 37 -2.21 -1.82 8.22
CA ALA A 37 -2.93 -3.06 7.97
C ALA A 37 -2.21 -4.27 8.59
N VAL A 38 -0.89 -4.38 8.43
CA VAL A 38 -0.07 -5.48 8.99
C VAL A 38 -0.05 -5.45 10.52
N LEU A 39 0.00 -4.27 11.12
CA LEU A 39 -0.02 -4.08 12.58
C LEU A 39 -1.43 -4.08 13.16
N SER A 40 -2.47 -4.10 12.32
CA SER A 40 -3.84 -4.04 12.82
C SER A 40 -4.17 -5.27 13.66
N PRO A 41 -4.66 -5.09 14.90
CA PRO A 41 -4.96 -6.20 15.81
C PRO A 41 -6.19 -7.01 15.34
N ALA A 42 -6.94 -6.52 14.36
CA ALA A 42 -8.06 -7.26 13.79
C ALA A 42 -8.34 -6.83 12.35
N TRP A 43 -8.40 -7.83 11.47
CA TRP A 43 -8.93 -7.74 10.11
C TRP A 43 -10.39 -8.16 10.05
N VAL A 44 -10.78 -9.12 10.91
CA VAL A 44 -12.18 -9.52 11.10
C VAL A 44 -12.49 -9.61 12.58
N THR A 45 -13.67 -9.14 12.95
CA THR A 45 -14.19 -9.21 14.32
C THR A 45 -15.61 -9.77 14.32
N ALA A 46 -15.95 -10.53 15.36
CA ALA A 46 -17.31 -10.97 15.61
C ALA A 46 -17.69 -10.66 17.07
N GLU A 47 -18.74 -9.84 17.24
CA GLU A 47 -19.47 -9.50 18.48
C GLU A 47 -18.83 -10.04 19.78
N GLU A 48 -17.64 -9.51 20.11
CA GLU A 48 -16.89 -9.74 21.36
C GLU A 48 -16.38 -11.18 21.65
N GLN A 49 -16.52 -12.13 20.73
CA GLN A 49 -16.11 -13.53 20.95
C GLN A 49 -15.00 -14.00 19.99
N TYR A 50 -14.69 -13.22 18.95
CA TYR A 50 -13.70 -13.59 17.95
C TYR A 50 -12.98 -12.36 17.38
N HIS A 51 -11.64 -12.42 17.38
CA HIS A 51 -10.78 -11.46 16.69
C HIS A 51 -9.78 -12.24 15.83
N LEU A 52 -9.72 -11.90 14.54
CA LEU A 52 -8.76 -12.45 13.61
C LEU A 52 -7.88 -11.35 13.07
N SER A 53 -6.60 -11.39 13.44
CA SER A 53 -5.54 -10.59 12.83
C SER A 53 -4.81 -11.41 11.76
N LEU A 54 -3.86 -10.79 11.07
CA LEU A 54 -2.96 -11.51 10.15
C LEU A 54 -2.05 -12.53 10.85
N TRP A 55 -1.77 -12.34 12.14
CA TRP A 55 -0.74 -13.08 12.90
C TRP A 55 -1.34 -14.05 13.94
N GLU A 56 -2.48 -13.68 14.49
CA GLU A 56 -3.15 -14.37 15.59
C GLU A 56 -4.66 -14.42 15.38
N SER A 57 -5.23 -15.58 15.71
CA SER A 57 -6.65 -15.80 15.83
C SER A 57 -6.98 -16.04 17.30
N CYS A 58 -7.83 -15.17 17.86
CA CYS A 58 -8.26 -15.23 19.25
C CYS A 58 -9.76 -15.47 19.30
N TRP A 59 -10.18 -16.45 20.09
CA TRP A 59 -11.58 -16.79 20.28
C TRP A 59 -11.88 -17.13 21.74
N LYS A 60 -13.14 -16.94 22.13
CA LYS A 60 -13.62 -17.24 23.48
C LYS A 60 -14.54 -18.48 23.45
N PRO A 61 -14.13 -19.62 24.04
CA PRO A 61 -14.96 -20.82 24.08
C PRO A 61 -16.20 -20.63 24.96
N ALA A 62 -17.36 -21.12 24.53
CA ALA A 62 -18.59 -21.05 25.33
C ALA A 62 -18.48 -21.74 26.71
N ALA A 63 -17.56 -22.70 26.84
CA ALA A 63 -17.32 -23.46 28.08
C ALA A 63 -16.34 -22.79 29.06
N SER A 64 -15.66 -21.69 28.69
CA SER A 64 -14.67 -21.03 29.56
C SER A 64 -14.59 -19.53 29.34
N PRO A 65 -14.47 -18.70 30.39
CA PRO A 65 -14.38 -17.25 30.24
C PRO A 65 -13.01 -16.75 29.72
N THR A 66 -12.04 -17.64 29.49
CA THR A 66 -10.68 -17.28 29.08
C THR A 66 -10.52 -17.21 27.56
N TRP A 67 -9.80 -16.18 27.10
CA TRP A 67 -9.42 -16.04 25.69
C TRP A 67 -8.39 -17.10 25.30
N ARG A 68 -8.59 -17.74 24.15
CA ARG A 68 -7.61 -18.63 23.53
C ARG A 68 -7.13 -18.02 22.23
N CYS A 69 -5.85 -17.66 22.21
CA CYS A 69 -5.18 -17.15 21.03
C CYS A 69 -4.27 -18.22 20.44
N THR A 70 -4.30 -18.35 19.13
CA THR A 70 -3.48 -19.28 18.36
C THR A 70 -2.93 -18.56 17.13
N SER A 71 -1.69 -18.85 16.76
CA SER A 71 -1.06 -18.24 15.59
C SER A 71 -1.75 -18.67 14.30
N THR A 72 -1.98 -17.73 13.40
CA THR A 72 -2.58 -17.96 12.06
C THR A 72 -1.61 -18.64 11.09
N LEU A 73 -0.31 -18.68 11.42
CA LEU A 73 0.72 -19.37 10.64
C LEU A 73 0.57 -20.90 10.60
N GLY A 74 -0.52 -21.45 11.13
CA GLY A 74 -0.86 -22.88 11.01
C GLY A 74 -1.66 -23.23 9.75
N THR A 75 -2.22 -22.27 9.02
CA THR A 75 -3.04 -22.55 7.83
C THR A 75 -2.42 -22.01 6.54
N ASP A 76 -2.38 -22.86 5.51
CA ASP A 76 -1.70 -22.54 4.23
C ASP A 76 -2.23 -21.26 3.57
N TRP A 77 -3.54 -21.05 3.61
CA TRP A 77 -4.16 -19.89 2.98
C TRP A 77 -3.85 -18.59 3.74
N GLN A 78 -3.75 -18.62 5.08
CA GLN A 78 -3.35 -17.45 5.87
C GLN A 78 -1.89 -17.10 5.64
N ILE A 79 -1.01 -18.11 5.56
CA ILE A 79 0.40 -17.92 5.19
C ILE A 79 0.51 -17.30 3.79
N ALA A 80 -0.27 -17.80 2.83
CA ALA A 80 -0.30 -17.25 1.47
C ALA A 80 -0.78 -15.79 1.44
N THR A 81 -1.87 -15.46 2.15
CA THR A 81 -2.36 -14.07 2.32
C THR A 81 -1.27 -13.18 2.90
N LEU A 82 -0.63 -13.61 3.99
CA LEU A 82 0.43 -12.85 4.64
C LEU A 82 1.64 -12.64 3.70
N ALA A 83 2.06 -13.69 2.99
CA ALA A 83 3.19 -13.62 2.05
C ALA A 83 2.90 -12.68 0.87
N LEU A 84 1.67 -12.73 0.32
CA LEU A 84 1.25 -11.84 -0.76
C LEU A 84 1.18 -10.37 -0.31
N LEU A 85 0.65 -10.12 0.89
CA LEU A 85 0.58 -8.76 1.45
C LEU A 85 1.97 -8.19 1.73
N LEU A 86 2.83 -8.95 2.41
CA LEU A 86 4.21 -8.53 2.71
C LEU A 86 5.05 -8.39 1.44
N GLY A 87 4.87 -9.28 0.46
CA GLY A 87 5.52 -9.19 -0.83
C GLY A 87 5.12 -7.92 -1.59
N GLY A 88 3.84 -7.58 -1.60
CA GLY A 88 3.34 -6.32 -2.15
C GLY A 88 3.92 -5.09 -1.45
N ALA A 89 3.84 -5.06 -0.11
CA ALA A 89 4.40 -3.97 0.69
C ALA A 89 5.92 -3.78 0.47
N PHE A 90 6.67 -4.87 0.31
CA PHE A 90 8.09 -4.83 -0.01
C PHE A 90 8.36 -4.21 -1.39
N LEU A 91 7.56 -4.54 -2.41
CA LEU A 91 7.67 -3.92 -3.73
C LEU A 91 7.32 -2.43 -3.71
N ILE A 92 6.33 -2.02 -2.91
CA ILE A 92 5.98 -0.60 -2.71
C ILE A 92 7.13 0.12 -1.99
N LEU A 93 7.76 -0.50 -1.00
CA LEU A 93 8.91 0.07 -0.30
C LEU A 93 10.09 0.29 -1.25
N LEU A 94 10.42 -0.71 -2.06
CA LEU A 94 11.49 -0.57 -3.04
C LEU A 94 11.15 0.48 -4.11
N SER A 95 9.88 0.56 -4.54
CA SER A 95 9.37 1.61 -5.43
C SER A 95 9.54 3.01 -4.82
N PHE A 96 9.22 3.17 -3.54
CA PHE A 96 9.38 4.42 -2.81
C PHE A 96 10.85 4.85 -2.70
N LEU A 97 11.75 3.92 -2.37
CA LEU A 97 13.18 4.20 -2.27
C LEU A 97 13.74 4.64 -3.63
N VAL A 98 13.41 3.94 -4.72
CA VAL A 98 13.84 4.31 -6.07
C VAL A 98 13.27 5.68 -6.48
N ALA A 99 12.00 5.95 -6.16
CA ALA A 99 11.37 7.24 -6.44
C ALA A 99 12.01 8.39 -5.64
N LEU A 100 12.32 8.19 -4.35
CA LEU A 100 13.04 9.13 -3.49
C LEU A 100 14.43 9.44 -4.04
N VAL A 101 15.22 8.39 -4.34
CA VAL A 101 16.58 8.55 -4.90
C VAL A 101 16.54 9.31 -6.23
N SER A 102 15.55 9.03 -7.08
CA SER A 102 15.36 9.77 -8.35
C SER A 102 15.08 11.26 -8.12
N VAL A 103 14.35 11.62 -7.06
CA VAL A 103 14.07 13.02 -6.69
C VAL A 103 15.32 13.68 -6.09
N CYS A 104 16.01 13.01 -5.17
CA CYS A 104 17.19 13.54 -4.48
C CYS A 104 18.38 13.78 -5.41
N ILE A 105 18.65 12.86 -6.34
CA ILE A 105 19.84 12.94 -7.22
C ILE A 105 19.58 13.84 -8.44
N ARG A 106 18.37 14.41 -8.59
CA ARG A 106 17.93 15.10 -9.82
C ARG A 106 18.27 14.29 -11.09
N SER A 107 18.31 12.96 -10.97
CA SER A 107 18.76 12.06 -12.04
C SER A 107 17.63 11.84 -13.04
N ARG A 108 17.95 11.92 -14.33
CA ARG A 108 16.96 11.98 -15.42
C ARG A 108 16.24 10.64 -15.63
N ARG A 109 14.91 10.75 -15.69
CA ARG A 109 13.89 10.05 -16.53
C ARG A 109 13.82 8.51 -16.54
N HIS A 110 14.88 7.73 -16.29
CA HIS A 110 14.85 6.28 -16.52
C HIS A 110 14.26 5.44 -15.37
N PHE A 111 14.23 5.96 -14.14
CA PHE A 111 13.80 5.21 -12.95
C PHE A 111 12.28 5.14 -12.75
N TYR A 112 11.48 5.94 -13.47
CA TYR A 112 10.02 5.95 -13.28
C TYR A 112 9.30 4.75 -13.92
N ARG A 113 9.83 4.21 -15.02
CA ARG A 113 9.29 2.98 -15.64
C ARG A 113 9.39 1.75 -14.73
N PRO A 114 10.57 1.42 -14.16
CA PRO A 114 10.65 0.28 -13.25
C PRO A 114 9.80 0.49 -11.99
N VAL A 115 9.73 1.70 -11.45
CA VAL A 115 8.84 2.04 -10.33
C VAL A 115 7.38 1.73 -10.67
N ALA A 116 6.89 2.15 -11.84
CA ALA A 116 5.52 1.86 -12.25
C ALA A 116 5.26 0.34 -12.35
N VAL A 117 6.18 -0.42 -12.98
CA VAL A 117 6.04 -1.88 -13.11
C VAL A 117 5.99 -2.56 -11.74
N MET A 118 6.86 -2.13 -10.81
CA MET A 118 6.88 -2.67 -9.45
C MET A 118 5.61 -2.34 -8.68
N LEU A 119 5.06 -1.13 -8.82
CA LEU A 119 3.78 -0.76 -8.20
C LEU A 119 2.61 -1.57 -8.76
N PHE A 120 2.55 -1.80 -10.08
CA PHE A 120 1.51 -2.67 -10.64
C PHE A 120 1.65 -4.13 -10.18
N ALA A 121 2.88 -4.65 -10.11
CA ALA A 121 3.12 -5.97 -9.56
C ALA A 121 2.68 -6.06 -8.10
N ALA A 122 2.97 -5.04 -7.29
CA ALA A 122 2.52 -4.97 -5.89
C ALA A 122 0.99 -4.97 -5.78
N VAL A 123 0.31 -4.17 -6.60
CA VAL A 123 -1.16 -4.08 -6.64
C VAL A 123 -1.78 -5.44 -6.97
N VAL A 124 -1.19 -6.19 -7.91
CA VAL A 124 -1.70 -7.55 -8.24
C VAL A 124 -1.56 -8.48 -7.04
N LEU A 125 -0.40 -8.49 -6.37
CA LEU A 125 -0.20 -9.33 -5.17
C LEU A 125 -1.18 -8.97 -4.05
N GLN A 126 -1.34 -7.67 -3.76
CA GLN A 126 -2.24 -7.18 -2.71
C GLN A 126 -3.71 -7.44 -3.06
N ALA A 127 -4.14 -7.21 -4.30
CA ALA A 127 -5.49 -7.53 -4.75
C ALA A 127 -5.80 -9.03 -4.64
N CYS A 128 -4.86 -9.89 -5.05
CA CYS A 128 -4.99 -11.34 -4.87
C CYS A 128 -5.16 -11.71 -3.40
N CYS A 129 -4.32 -11.17 -2.51
CA CYS A 129 -4.44 -11.36 -1.07
C CYS A 129 -5.82 -10.95 -0.54
N LEU A 130 -6.29 -9.75 -0.90
CA LEU A 130 -7.53 -9.17 -0.42
C LEU A 130 -8.78 -9.87 -0.94
N VAL A 131 -8.73 -10.47 -2.12
CA VAL A 131 -9.84 -11.26 -2.66
C VAL A 131 -9.83 -12.68 -2.09
N LEU A 132 -8.65 -13.30 -1.94
CA LEU A 132 -8.55 -14.66 -1.38
C LEU A 132 -8.96 -14.72 0.09
N TYR A 133 -8.61 -13.68 0.87
CA TYR A 133 -8.89 -13.62 2.30
C TYR A 133 -10.38 -13.82 2.65
N PRO A 134 -11.36 -13.04 2.14
CA PRO A 134 -12.77 -13.25 2.43
C PRO A 134 -13.31 -14.57 1.86
N ILE A 135 -12.86 -15.00 0.68
CA ILE A 135 -13.32 -16.27 0.06
C ILE A 135 -12.97 -17.44 0.98
N LYS A 136 -11.71 -17.54 1.40
CA LYS A 136 -11.25 -18.62 2.28
C LYS A 136 -11.81 -18.49 3.69
N PHE A 137 -11.96 -17.28 4.18
CA PHE A 137 -12.60 -17.03 5.46
C PHE A 137 -14.04 -17.56 5.51
N ILE A 138 -14.85 -17.27 4.48
CA ILE A 138 -16.25 -17.75 4.38
C ILE A 138 -16.32 -19.28 4.27
N GLU A 139 -15.41 -19.92 3.53
CA GLU A 139 -15.36 -21.39 3.44
C GLU A 139 -15.03 -22.04 4.80
N THR A 140 -14.14 -21.43 5.58
CA THR A 140 -13.72 -21.98 6.88
C THR A 140 -14.74 -21.78 8.00
N ILE A 141 -15.58 -20.75 7.91
CA ILE A 141 -16.57 -20.42 8.92
C ILE A 141 -17.93 -20.72 8.34
N SER A 142 -18.43 -21.92 8.61
CA SER A 142 -19.80 -22.32 8.27
C SER A 142 -20.82 -21.44 9.00
N LEU A 143 -21.17 -20.29 8.41
CA LEU A 143 -22.37 -19.44 8.55
C LEU A 143 -23.12 -19.55 9.90
N ARG A 144 -22.48 -19.25 11.03
CA ARG A 144 -23.20 -19.27 12.32
C ARG A 144 -23.15 -17.99 13.14
N ILE A 145 -22.34 -16.99 12.77
CA ILE A 145 -22.17 -15.75 13.54
C ILE A 145 -21.93 -14.57 12.58
N TYR A 146 -22.45 -13.39 12.91
CA TYR A 146 -22.20 -12.14 12.16
C TYR A 146 -20.71 -11.76 12.26
N HIS A 147 -20.07 -11.52 11.12
CA HIS A 147 -18.64 -11.20 11.05
C HIS A 147 -18.46 -9.87 10.33
N GLU A 148 -17.81 -8.93 10.99
CA GLU A 148 -17.56 -7.58 10.48
C GLU A 148 -16.09 -7.46 10.05
N PHE A 149 -15.87 -7.00 8.82
CA PHE A 149 -14.54 -6.62 8.35
C PHE A 149 -14.12 -5.34 9.07
N ASN A 150 -12.97 -5.40 9.73
CA ASN A 150 -12.49 -4.32 10.58
C ASN A 150 -11.52 -3.41 9.80
N TRP A 151 -11.04 -2.35 10.47
CA TRP A 151 -10.16 -1.33 9.92
C TRP A 151 -8.93 -1.90 9.21
N GLY A 152 -8.31 -2.98 9.71
CA GLY A 152 -7.12 -3.58 9.08
C GLY A 152 -7.33 -3.98 7.61
N TYR A 153 -8.48 -4.58 7.31
CA TYR A 153 -8.83 -4.98 5.95
C TYR A 153 -9.07 -3.75 5.05
N GLY A 154 -9.77 -2.72 5.57
CA GLY A 154 -10.00 -1.47 4.86
C GLY A 154 -8.70 -0.70 4.57
N LEU A 155 -7.74 -0.70 5.51
CA LEU A 155 -6.43 -0.08 5.33
C LEU A 155 -5.63 -0.75 4.20
N ALA A 156 -5.65 -2.08 4.11
CA ALA A 156 -4.98 -2.79 3.01
C ALA A 156 -5.61 -2.52 1.64
N TRP A 157 -6.95 -2.40 1.55
CA TRP A 157 -7.62 -1.92 0.34
C TRP A 157 -7.20 -0.50 -0.02
N GLY A 158 -7.12 0.39 0.96
CA GLY A 158 -6.62 1.75 0.78
C GLY A 158 -5.19 1.77 0.23
N ALA A 159 -4.29 0.96 0.80
CA ALA A 159 -2.91 0.83 0.34
C ALA A 159 -2.83 0.39 -1.13
N THR A 160 -3.66 -0.57 -1.53
CA THR A 160 -3.75 -1.06 -2.91
C THR A 160 -4.20 0.06 -3.87
N ILE A 161 -5.22 0.84 -3.48
CA ILE A 161 -5.75 1.95 -4.29
C ILE A 161 -4.72 3.06 -4.47
N PHE A 162 -4.05 3.47 -3.38
CA PHE A 162 -3.00 4.49 -3.45
C PHE A 162 -1.80 4.02 -4.26
N SER A 163 -1.41 2.75 -4.16
CA SER A 163 -0.34 2.16 -4.97
C SER A 163 -0.70 2.13 -6.45
N PHE A 164 -1.95 1.80 -6.79
CA PHE A 164 -2.46 1.84 -8.16
C PHE A 164 -2.45 3.27 -8.72
N GLY A 165 -2.95 4.24 -7.95
CA GLY A 165 -2.90 5.66 -8.31
C GLY A 165 -1.47 6.15 -8.52
N GLY A 166 -0.55 5.79 -7.61
CA GLY A 166 0.88 6.08 -7.75
C GLY A 166 1.50 5.48 -9.01
N GLY A 167 1.13 4.23 -9.36
CA GLY A 167 1.55 3.56 -10.59
C GLY A 167 1.08 4.28 -11.85
N ILE A 168 -0.20 4.69 -11.90
CA ILE A 168 -0.76 5.47 -13.01
C ILE A 168 -0.02 6.81 -13.15
N LEU A 169 0.17 7.54 -12.05
CA LEU A 169 0.88 8.82 -12.05
C LEU A 169 2.34 8.66 -12.53
N CYS A 170 2.99 7.54 -12.20
CA CYS A 170 4.31 7.19 -12.72
C CYS A 170 4.31 6.92 -14.23
N CYS A 171 3.22 6.37 -14.78
CA CYS A 171 3.04 6.17 -16.22
C CYS A 171 2.71 7.46 -16.98
N LEU A 172 1.91 8.34 -16.37
CA LEU A 172 1.51 9.65 -16.93
C LEU A 172 2.65 10.68 -16.92
N ASN A 173 3.86 10.28 -16.53
CA ASN A 173 5.06 11.10 -16.51
C ASN A 173 5.11 12.04 -17.72
N PRO A 174 5.30 13.36 -17.50
CA PRO A 174 5.20 14.40 -18.51
C PRO A 174 6.29 14.33 -19.58
N LYS A 175 6.28 13.30 -20.44
CA LYS A 175 6.92 13.40 -21.75
C LYS A 175 6.23 14.47 -22.60
N ASN A 176 4.92 14.65 -22.43
CA ASN A 176 4.11 15.54 -23.26
C ASN A 176 4.08 17.01 -22.82
N TYR A 177 4.54 17.34 -21.60
CA TYR A 177 4.45 18.72 -21.08
C TYR A 177 5.80 19.44 -20.97
N GLU A 178 6.92 18.70 -20.90
CA GLU A 178 8.27 19.27 -20.98
C GLU A 178 8.71 19.54 -22.43
N GLU A 179 7.92 19.17 -23.44
CA GLU A 179 8.22 19.45 -24.87
C GLU A 179 7.60 20.79 -25.33
N TYR A 180 6.78 21.42 -24.49
CA TYR A 180 6.08 22.69 -24.77
C TYR A 180 6.71 23.93 -24.10
N TYR A 181 7.78 23.76 -23.33
CA TYR A 181 8.59 24.82 -22.70
C TYR A 181 10.08 24.53 -22.92
#